data_AF-A0A2D6NDT2-F1
#
_entry.id   AF-A0A2D6NDT2-F1
#
_cell.length_a   1.000
_cell.length_b   1.000
_cell.length_c   1.000
_cell.angle_alpha   90.00
_cell.angle_beta   90.00
_cell.angle_gamma   90.00
#
_symmetry.space_group_name_H-M   'P 1'
#
loop_
_entity.id
_entity.type
_entity.pdbx_description
1 polymer ?
#
loop_
_entity_poly.entity_id
_entity_poly.type
_entity_poly.pdbx_seq_one_letter_code
_entity_poly.pdbx_strand_id
1 'polypeptide(L)'
;MLSKQFLKKNSINFSKYTFIGLIVSLLNIFFVWLLIDILKIETLMATSLVVMSVFFLKFYLYILIKLIKKQFFKYVAIQIISALLNIVLTWFLIDILLIRTVIAVILVVGSLFLARFSLFKVTRLII
;
A
#
# COMPACT_ATOMS: atom_id res chain seq x y z
N MET A 1 2.87 -21.07 -25.56
CA MET A 1 2.05 -21.64 -24.45
C MET A 1 2.52 -21.17 -23.07
N LEU A 2 3.84 -21.11 -22.82
CA LEU A 2 4.43 -20.60 -21.56
C LEU A 2 4.08 -19.14 -21.22
N SER A 3 3.92 -18.25 -22.21
CA SER A 3 3.57 -16.83 -21.98
C SER A 3 2.18 -16.65 -21.36
N LYS A 4 1.18 -17.44 -21.77
CA LYS A 4 -0.20 -17.34 -21.25
C LYS A 4 -0.30 -17.80 -19.79
N GLN A 5 0.42 -18.86 -19.39
CA GLN A 5 0.44 -19.33 -18.00
C GLN A 5 1.13 -18.33 -17.06
N PHE A 6 2.22 -17.71 -17.51
CA PHE A 6 2.93 -16.67 -16.74
C PHE A 6 2.07 -15.42 -16.50
N LEU A 7 1.31 -14.98 -17.51
CA LEU A 7 0.38 -13.86 -17.38
C LEU A 7 -0.76 -14.18 -16.41
N LYS A 8 -1.31 -15.39 -16.45
CA LYS A 8 -2.39 -15.83 -15.54
C LYS A 8 -1.95 -15.86 -14.08
N LYS A 9 -0.75 -16.37 -13.79
CA LYS A 9 -0.19 -16.37 -12.42
C LYS A 9 0.03 -14.94 -11.89
N ASN A 10 0.56 -14.05 -12.72
CA ASN A 10 0.77 -12.65 -12.33
C ASN A 10 -0.56 -11.92 -12.07
N SER A 11 -1.59 -12.16 -12.90
CA SER A 11 -2.92 -11.57 -12.72
C SER A 11 -3.56 -11.99 -11.40
N ILE A 12 -3.45 -13.28 -11.03
CA ILE A 12 -3.97 -13.78 -9.75
C ILE A 12 -3.23 -13.15 -8.57
N ASN A 13 -1.90 -13.08 -8.63
CA ASN A 13 -1.10 -12.45 -7.58
C ASN A 13 -1.39 -10.94 -7.46
N PHE A 14 -1.58 -10.25 -8.59
CA PHE A 14 -1.98 -8.85 -8.60
C PHE A 14 -3.38 -8.65 -8.01
N SER A 15 -4.35 -9.49 -8.38
CA SER A 15 -5.71 -9.43 -7.85
C SER A 15 -5.73 -9.63 -6.33
N LYS A 16 -5.00 -10.61 -5.80
CA LYS A 16 -4.84 -10.82 -4.36
C LYS A 16 -4.18 -9.62 -3.67
N TYR A 17 -3.16 -9.05 -4.29
CA TYR A 17 -2.48 -7.85 -3.79
C TYR A 17 -3.44 -6.66 -3.67
N THR A 18 -4.24 -6.43 -4.72
CA THR A 18 -5.27 -5.38 -4.80
C THR A 18 -6.39 -5.60 -3.81
N PHE A 19 -6.90 -6.82 -3.69
CA PHE A 19 -7.96 -7.14 -2.75
C PHE A 19 -7.57 -6.86 -1.30
N ILE A 20 -6.39 -7.33 -0.88
CA ILE A 20 -5.87 -7.01 0.47
C ILE A 20 -5.63 -5.51 0.61
N GLY A 21 -5.07 -4.85 -0.42
CA GLY A 21 -4.86 -3.41 -0.40
C GLY A 21 -6.14 -2.63 -0.13
N LEU A 22 -7.24 -2.98 -0.81
CA LEU A 22 -8.54 -2.35 -0.64
C LEU A 22 -9.13 -2.60 0.75
N ILE A 23 -9.14 -3.86 1.21
CA ILE A 23 -9.66 -4.21 2.55
C ILE A 23 -8.91 -3.44 3.62
N VAL A 24 -7.58 -3.44 3.55
CA VAL A 24 -6.73 -2.78 4.53
C VAL A 24 -6.95 -1.26 4.52
N SER A 25 -7.14 -0.65 3.36
CA SER A 25 -7.47 0.78 3.26
C SER A 25 -8.83 1.11 3.88
N LEU A 26 -9.85 0.28 3.65
CA LEU A 26 -11.16 0.45 4.29
C LEU A 26 -11.08 0.32 5.81
N LEU A 27 -10.34 -0.69 6.31
CA LEU A 27 -10.09 -0.85 7.73
C LEU A 27 -9.34 0.35 8.32
N ASN A 28 -8.34 0.89 7.62
CA ASN A 28 -7.62 2.07 8.06
C ASN A 28 -8.57 3.26 8.26
N ILE A 29 -9.40 3.56 7.26
CA ILE A 29 -10.39 4.66 7.34
C ILE A 29 -11.36 4.42 8.50
N PHE A 30 -11.89 3.20 8.61
CA PHE A 30 -12.84 2.83 9.66
C PHE A 30 -12.24 2.99 11.07
N PHE A 31 -11.02 2.50 11.29
CA PHE A 31 -10.38 2.60 12.60
C PHE A 31 -9.97 4.04 12.95
N VAL A 32 -9.47 4.82 11.98
CA VAL A 32 -9.17 6.25 12.21
C VAL A 32 -10.44 6.99 12.64
N TRP A 33 -11.54 6.80 11.91
CA TRP A 33 -12.85 7.37 12.26
C TRP A 33 -13.31 6.93 13.65
N LEU A 34 -13.23 5.63 13.97
CA LEU A 34 -13.66 5.11 15.26
C LEU A 34 -12.82 5.68 16.43
N LEU A 35 -11.50 5.77 16.29
CA LEU A 35 -10.64 6.29 17.36
C LEU A 35 -10.80 7.80 17.57
N ILE A 36 -10.94 8.58 16.49
CA ILE A 36 -11.03 10.04 16.58
C ILE A 36 -12.46 10.48 16.94
N ASP A 37 -13.46 10.00 16.21
CA ASP A 37 -14.82 10.54 16.33
C ASP A 37 -15.59 9.94 17.50
N ILE A 38 -15.43 8.64 17.76
CA ILE A 38 -16.15 7.95 18.84
C ILE A 38 -15.36 8.00 20.14
N LEU A 39 -14.08 7.61 20.10
CA LEU A 39 -13.25 7.53 21.32
C LEU A 39 -12.54 8.84 21.67
N LYS A 40 -12.64 9.89 20.82
CA LYS A 40 -12.06 11.22 21.05
C LYS A 40 -10.56 11.20 21.34
N ILE A 41 -9.84 10.24 20.76
CA ILE A 41 -8.38 10.18 20.85
C ILE A 41 -7.78 11.27 19.96
N GLU A 42 -6.70 11.88 20.43
CA GLU A 42 -5.95 12.87 19.65
C GLU A 42 -5.56 12.33 18.26
N THR A 43 -5.80 13.12 17.22
CA THR A 43 -5.61 12.75 15.81
C THR A 43 -4.23 12.16 15.54
N LEU A 44 -3.17 12.74 16.09
CA LEU A 44 -1.80 12.28 15.86
C LEU A 44 -1.56 10.89 16.47
N MET A 45 -2.04 10.65 17.70
CA MET A 45 -1.93 9.33 18.34
C MET A 45 -2.78 8.28 17.62
N ALA A 46 -4.04 8.61 17.32
CA ALA A 46 -4.96 7.72 16.65
C ALA A 46 -4.44 7.29 15.27
N THR A 47 -4.02 8.25 14.44
CA THR A 47 -3.50 7.95 13.10
C THR A 47 -2.21 7.13 13.15
N SER A 48 -1.29 7.45 14.06
CA SER A 48 -0.03 6.69 14.23
C SER A 48 -0.29 5.24 14.63
N LEU A 49 -1.18 5.02 15.60
CA LEU A 49 -1.57 3.69 16.07
C LEU A 49 -2.23 2.86 14.96
N VAL A 50 -3.17 3.44 14.22
CA VAL A 50 -3.87 2.73 13.15
C VAL A 50 -2.92 2.41 12.01
N VAL A 51 -2.09 3.37 11.57
CA VAL A 51 -1.11 3.14 10.48
C VAL A 51 -0.14 2.02 10.84
N MET A 52 0.38 2.01 12.06
CA MET A 52 1.27 0.95 12.54
C MET A 52 0.57 -0.41 12.58
N SER A 53 -0.65 -0.46 13.12
CA SER A 53 -1.45 -1.70 13.20
C SER A 53 -1.79 -2.25 11.81
N VAL A 54 -2.23 -1.37 10.91
CA VAL A 54 -2.53 -1.67 9.51
C VAL A 54 -1.30 -2.18 8.77
N PHE A 55 -0.13 -1.59 9.02
CA PHE A 55 1.13 -2.03 8.43
C PHE A 55 1.44 -3.49 8.75
N PHE A 56 1.35 -3.87 10.02
CA PHE A 56 1.57 -5.26 10.46
C PHE A 56 0.47 -6.20 9.98
N LEU A 57 -0.79 -5.79 10.05
CA LEU A 57 -1.92 -6.57 9.56
C LEU A 57 -1.74 -6.92 8.08
N LYS A 58 -1.35 -5.92 7.26
CA LYS A 58 -1.12 -6.11 5.83
C LYS A 58 0.01 -7.09 5.55
N PHE A 59 1.13 -6.99 6.28
CA PHE A 59 2.24 -7.93 6.17
C PHE A 59 1.82 -9.36 6.52
N TYR A 60 1.10 -9.52 7.62
CA TYR A 60 0.58 -10.81 8.07
C TYR A 60 -0.37 -11.43 7.04
N LEU A 61 -1.33 -10.65 6.53
CA LEU A 61 -2.26 -11.10 5.49
C LEU A 61 -1.52 -11.57 4.24
N TYR A 62 -0.50 -10.84 3.77
CA TYR A 62 0.29 -11.25 2.62
C TYR A 62 1.05 -12.57 2.81
N ILE A 63 1.52 -12.86 4.03
CA ILE A 63 2.13 -14.15 4.36
C ILE A 63 1.06 -15.25 4.39
N LEU A 64 -0.08 -14.98 5.01
CA LEU A 64 -1.18 -15.95 5.17
C LEU A 64 -1.70 -16.45 3.81
N ILE A 65 -1.88 -15.54 2.85
CA ILE A 65 -2.30 -15.91 1.48
C ILE A 65 -1.16 -16.41 0.58
N LYS A 66 0.04 -16.62 1.15
CA LYS A 66 1.27 -17.05 0.47
C LYS A 66 1.66 -16.15 -0.71
N LEU A 67 1.38 -14.85 -0.61
CA LEU A 67 1.70 -13.90 -1.67
C LEU A 67 3.14 -13.41 -1.58
N ILE A 68 3.63 -13.18 -0.35
CA ILE A 68 5.03 -12.78 -0.11
C ILE A 68 5.79 -13.81 0.72
N LYS A 69 7.10 -13.91 0.50
CA LYS A 69 8.02 -14.60 1.40
C LYS A 69 8.13 -13.86 2.73
N LYS A 70 8.47 -14.57 3.81
CA LYS A 70 8.68 -14.03 5.17
C LYS A 70 9.98 -13.20 5.29
N GLN A 71 10.17 -12.21 4.41
CA GLN A 71 11.33 -11.30 4.40
C GLN A 71 10.88 -9.91 4.85
N PHE A 72 10.71 -9.74 6.15
CA PHE A 72 10.16 -8.52 6.77
C PHE A 72 10.95 -7.26 6.39
N PHE A 73 12.28 -7.29 6.50
CA PHE A 73 13.12 -6.12 6.21
C PHE A 73 12.97 -5.58 4.78
N LYS A 74 12.85 -6.45 3.78
CA LYS A 74 12.63 -6.02 2.40
C LYS A 74 11.25 -5.41 2.20
N TYR A 75 10.24 -5.98 2.86
CA TYR A 75 8.88 -5.43 2.84
C TYR A 75 8.85 -4.02 3.46
N VAL A 76 9.49 -3.85 4.63
CA VAL A 76 9.62 -2.56 5.30
C VAL A 76 10.34 -1.55 4.40
N ALA A 77 11.48 -1.92 3.82
CA ALA A 77 12.25 -1.04 2.95
C ALA A 77 11.42 -0.55 1.75
N ILE A 78 10.71 -1.45 1.06
CA ILE A 78 9.84 -1.08 -0.08
C ILE A 78 8.74 -0.13 0.38
N GLN A 79 8.15 -0.36 1.55
CA GLN A 79 7.10 0.51 2.06
C GLN A 79 7.59 1.88 2.47
N ILE A 80 8.76 1.99 3.11
CA ILE A 80 9.37 3.28 3.44
C ILE A 80 9.70 4.06 2.17
N ILE A 81 10.38 3.42 1.20
CA ILE A 81 10.71 4.05 -0.09
C ILE A 81 9.44 4.53 -0.80
N SER A 82 8.39 3.71 -0.80
CA SER A 82 7.11 4.08 -1.42
C SER A 82 6.43 5.24 -0.71
N ALA A 83 6.51 5.31 0.62
CA ALA A 83 5.95 6.42 1.40
C ALA A 83 6.70 7.73 1.12
N LEU A 84 8.04 7.69 1.08
CA LEU A 84 8.86 8.85 0.73
C LEU A 84 8.57 9.32 -0.69
N LEU A 85 8.50 8.41 -1.67
CA LEU A 85 8.13 8.74 -3.03
C LEU A 85 6.71 9.32 -3.12
N ASN A 86 5.76 8.83 -2.32
CA ASN A 86 4.41 9.37 -2.29
C ASN A 86 4.40 10.84 -1.86
N ILE A 87 5.16 11.17 -0.81
CA ILE A 87 5.28 12.56 -0.33
C ILE A 87 5.93 13.43 -1.42
N VAL A 88 7.07 13.01 -1.95
CA VAL A 88 7.83 13.79 -2.96
C VAL A 88 7.01 14.02 -4.24
N LEU A 89 6.35 12.98 -4.77
CA LEU A 89 5.55 13.09 -5.98
C LEU A 89 4.29 13.92 -5.77
N THR A 90 3.64 13.79 -4.62
CA THR A 90 2.45 14.59 -4.28
C THR A 90 2.83 16.06 -4.18
N TRP A 91 3.91 16.37 -3.46
CA TRP A 91 4.46 17.72 -3.36
C TRP A 91 4.82 18.30 -4.74
N PHE A 92 5.55 17.54 -5.56
CA PHE A 92 5.92 17.97 -6.91
C PHE A 92 4.71 18.27 -7.80
N LEU A 93 3.68 17.42 -7.80
CA LEU A 93 2.51 17.63 -8.66
C LEU A 93 1.61 18.77 -8.18
N ILE A 94 1.44 18.92 -6.86
CA ILE A 94 0.54 19.94 -6.30
C ILE A 94 1.24 21.30 -6.27
N ASP A 95 2.46 21.39 -5.74
CA ASP A 95 3.08 22.69 -5.45
C ASP A 95 3.89 23.22 -6.63
N ILE A 96 4.57 22.34 -7.38
CA ILE A 96 5.39 22.77 -8.53
C ILE A 96 4.56 22.82 -9.82
N LEU A 97 3.74 21.80 -10.07
CA LEU A 97 2.93 21.70 -11.29
C LEU A 97 1.51 22.25 -11.14
N LEU A 98 1.11 22.69 -9.94
CA LEU A 98 -0.20 23.29 -9.65
C LEU A 98 -1.38 22.42 -10.10
N ILE A 99 -1.20 21.10 -10.12
CA ILE A 99 -2.26 20.16 -10.48
C ILE A 99 -3.26 20.08 -9.33
N ARG A 100 -4.56 20.03 -9.66
CA ARG A 100 -5.63 19.86 -8.67
C ARG A 100 -5.35 18.65 -7.76
N THR A 101 -5.40 18.88 -6.45
CA THR A 101 -5.06 17.91 -5.39
C THR A 101 -5.67 16.53 -5.60
N VAL A 102 -6.96 16.46 -5.95
CA VAL A 102 -7.66 15.18 -6.16
C VAL A 102 -7.02 14.37 -7.30
N ILE A 103 -6.71 15.04 -8.42
CA ILE A 103 -6.11 14.38 -9.59
C ILE A 103 -4.68 13.93 -9.26
N ALA A 104 -3.90 14.80 -8.61
CA ALA A 104 -2.54 14.47 -8.18
C ALA A 104 -2.51 13.24 -7.27
N VAL A 105 -3.38 13.19 -6.24
CA VAL A 105 -3.44 12.05 -5.31
C VAL A 105 -3.80 10.75 -6.03
N ILE A 106 -4.80 10.77 -6.93
CA ILE A 106 -5.19 9.58 -7.71
C ILE A 106 -4.02 9.06 -8.56
N LEU A 107 -3.33 9.97 -9.25
CA LEU A 107 -2.18 9.62 -10.10
C LEU A 107 -1.02 9.06 -9.28
N VAL A 108 -0.64 9.71 -8.18
CA VAL A 108 0.48 9.28 -7.34
C VAL A 108 0.17 7.96 -6.65
N VAL A 109 -0.99 7.85 -6.01
CA VAL A 109 -1.36 6.62 -5.29
C VAL A 109 -1.51 5.46 -6.27
N GLY A 110 -2.15 5.67 -7.41
CA GLY A 110 -2.32 4.65 -8.45
C GLY A 110 -1.00 4.18 -9.05
N SER A 111 -0.13 5.11 -9.45
CA SER A 111 1.19 4.78 -9.99
C SER A 111 2.08 4.08 -8.98
N LEU A 112 2.13 4.54 -7.73
CA LEU A 112 2.89 3.90 -6.66
C LEU A 112 2.31 2.55 -6.23
N PHE A 113 1.00 2.34 -6.38
CA PHE A 113 0.40 1.04 -6.17
C PHE A 113 0.92 0.01 -7.18
N LEU A 114 0.97 0.37 -8.46
CA LEU A 114 1.54 -0.48 -9.51
C LEU A 114 3.06 -0.66 -9.33
N ALA A 115 3.78 0.41 -9.02
CA ALA A 115 5.23 0.37 -8.81
C ALA A 115 5.60 -0.56 -7.65
N ARG A 116 4.85 -0.53 -6.53
CA ARG A 116 5.05 -1.43 -5.39
C ARG A 116 4.89 -2.89 -5.76
N PHE A 117 3.86 -3.23 -6.53
CA PHE A 117 3.66 -4.60 -6.99
C PHE A 117 4.86 -5.07 -7.85
N SER A 118 5.32 -4.20 -8.76
CA SER A 118 6.50 -4.47 -9.58
C SER A 118 7.77 -4.64 -8.73
N LEU A 119 7.97 -3.80 -7.71
CA LEU A 119 9.10 -3.92 -6.79
C LEU A 119 9.06 -5.23 -5.99
N PHE A 120 7.89 -5.66 -5.50
CA PHE A 120 7.75 -6.96 -4.84
C PHE A 120 8.08 -8.13 -5.77
N LYS A 121 7.79 -8.00 -7.07
CA LYS A 121 8.17 -9.00 -8.06
C LYS A 121 9.69 -8.99 -8.33
N VAL A 122 10.28 -7.83 -8.58
CA VAL A 122 11.71 -7.67 -8.89
C VAL A 122 12.59 -8.13 -7.72
N THR A 123 12.20 -7.80 -6.49
CA THR A 123 12.92 -8.21 -5.26
C THR A 123 12.71 -9.68 -4.88
N ARG A 124 11.98 -10.45 -5.71
CA ARG A 124 11.63 -11.87 -5.51
C ARG A 124 10.90 -12.13 -4.20
N LEU A 125 10.14 -11.13 -3.73
CA LEU A 125 9.25 -11.26 -2.58
C LEU A 125 7.99 -12.05 -2.93
N ILE A 126 7.48 -11.91 -4.15
CA ILE A 126 6.31 -12.65 -4.62
C ILE A 126 6.68 -14.12 -4.93
N ILE A 127 5.82 -15.05 -4.50
CA ILE A 127 5.96 -16.51 -4.68
C ILE A 127 5.28 -16.99 -5.98
#